data_AF-A0A9X8VE17-F1
#
_entry.id   AF-A0A9X8VE17-F1
#
_cell.length_a   1.000
_cell.length_b   1.000
_cell.length_c   1.000
_cell.angle_alpha   90.00
_cell.angle_beta   90.00
_cell.angle_gamma   90.00
#
_symmetry.space_group_name_H-M   'P 1'
#
loop_
_entity.id
_entity.type
_entity.pdbx_description
1 polymer ?
#
loop_
_entity_poly.entity_id
_entity_poly.type
_entity_poly.pdbx_seq_one_letter_code
_entity_poly.pdbx_strand_id
1 'polypeptide(L)'
;RYWMIANIPVSLRVGITSGIGLFIGMMGLKNAGIVVANPDTLVTIGSLTSHNVLLGALGFFIIAVLSSRNFHAAVLVSIVVTTLIGWMLGDVKYGGLFSLPPS
;
A
#
# COMPACT_ATOMS: atom_id res chain seq x y z
N ARG A 1 -8.84 -33.31 16.36
CA ARG A 1 -8.31 -32.32 15.37
C ARG A 1 -7.64 -31.10 16.04
N TYR A 2 -8.02 -30.71 17.26
CA TYR A 2 -7.39 -29.61 18.03
C TYR A 2 -5.91 -29.86 18.43
N TRP A 3 -5.55 -31.14 18.62
CA TRP A 3 -4.20 -31.58 19.01
C TRP A 3 -3.10 -31.10 18.05
N MET A 4 -3.36 -31.01 16.75
CA MET A 4 -2.36 -30.51 15.77
C MET A 4 -2.06 -29.02 15.95
N ILE A 5 -3.07 -28.22 16.32
CA ILE A 5 -2.93 -26.76 16.46
C ILE A 5 -2.23 -26.43 17.79
N ALA A 6 -2.43 -27.25 18.83
CA ALA A 6 -1.77 -27.13 20.12
C ALA A 6 -0.27 -27.46 20.08
N ASN A 7 0.16 -28.28 19.11
CA ASN A 7 1.57 -28.64 18.94
C ASN A 7 2.39 -27.62 18.13
N ILE A 8 1.75 -26.59 17.56
CA ILE A 8 2.48 -25.51 16.89
C ILE A 8 2.99 -24.55 17.97
N PRO A 9 4.31 -24.43 18.17
CA PRO A 9 4.85 -23.54 19.19
C PRO A 9 4.43 -22.09 18.92
N VAL A 10 4.11 -21.37 19.99
CA VAL A 10 3.61 -19.98 19.93
C VAL A 10 4.56 -19.07 19.15
N SER A 11 5.87 -19.28 19.28
CA SER A 11 6.91 -18.56 18.53
C SER A 11 6.75 -18.69 17.01
N LEU A 12 6.32 -19.86 16.52
CA LEU A 12 6.12 -20.11 15.09
C LEU A 12 4.85 -19.41 14.59
N ARG A 13 3.80 -19.37 15.41
CA ARG A 13 2.57 -18.64 15.11
C ARG A 13 2.81 -17.13 15.02
N VAL A 14 3.54 -16.57 15.98
CA VAL A 14 3.91 -15.14 16.00
C VAL A 14 4.84 -14.80 14.84
N GLY A 15 5.80 -15.68 14.54
CA GLY A 15 6.71 -15.53 13.40
C GLY A 15 5.98 -15.45 12.05
N ILE A 16 4.99 -16.32 11.81
CA ILE A 16 4.17 -16.30 10.58
C ILE A 16 3.40 -14.99 10.48
N THR A 17 2.72 -14.56 11.55
CA THR A 17 1.94 -13.30 11.52
C THR A 17 2.83 -12.08 11.30
N SER A 18 4.01 -12.05 11.94
CA SER A 18 4.98 -10.97 11.76
C SER A 18 5.52 -10.96 10.33
N GLY A 19 5.84 -12.12 9.76
CA GLY A 19 6.34 -12.25 8.39
C GLY A 19 5.33 -11.77 7.35
N ILE A 20 4.06 -12.17 7.49
CA ILE A 20 2.98 -11.75 6.58
C ILE A 20 2.78 -10.23 6.66
N GLY A 21 2.76 -9.64 7.87
CA GLY A 21 2.60 -8.20 8.04
C GLY A 21 3.73 -7.40 7.39
N LEU A 22 4.98 -7.83 7.60
CA LEU A 22 6.15 -7.17 7.02
C LEU A 22 6.19 -7.31 5.49
N PHE A 23 5.78 -8.47 4.96
CA PHE A 23 5.68 -8.71 3.53
C PHE A 23 4.60 -7.84 2.85
N ILE A 24 3.40 -7.76 3.43
CA ILE A 24 2.32 -6.90 2.93
C ILE A 24 2.73 -5.42 3.00
N GLY A 25 3.40 -5.01 4.08
CA GLY A 25 3.95 -3.66 4.21
C GLY A 25 4.94 -3.33 3.09
N MET A 26 5.85 -4.25 2.78
CA MET A 26 6.83 -4.08 1.70
C MET A 26 6.15 -4.00 0.32
N MET A 27 5.15 -4.84 0.05
CA MET A 27 4.35 -4.78 -1.19
C MET A 27 3.59 -3.46 -1.33
N GLY A 28 3.06 -2.91 -0.24
CA GLY A 28 2.41 -1.60 -0.22
C GLY A 28 3.40 -0.48 -0.57
N LEU A 29 4.59 -0.50 0.02
CA LEU A 29 5.63 0.50 -0.23
C LEU A 29 6.16 0.45 -1.69
N LYS A 30 6.18 -0.75 -2.28
CA LYS A 30 6.47 -0.97 -3.70
C LYS A 30 5.37 -0.44 -4.61
N ASN A 31 4.10 -0.74 -4.32
CA ASN A 31 2.97 -0.27 -5.12
C ASN A 31 2.77 1.25 -5.06
N ALA A 32 3.11 1.89 -3.94
CA ALA A 32 3.11 3.33 -3.79
C ALA A 32 4.27 4.03 -4.55
N GLY A 33 5.18 3.27 -5.17
CA GLY A 33 6.35 3.81 -5.88
C GLY A 33 7.47 4.34 -4.95
N ILE A 34 7.28 4.30 -3.63
CA ILE A 34 8.27 4.76 -2.64
C ILE A 34 9.52 3.86 -2.68
N VAL A 35 9.31 2.55 -2.86
CA VAL A 35 10.38 1.57 -3.09
C VAL A 35 10.30 1.03 -4.51
N VAL A 36 11.30 1.36 -5.34
CA VAL A 36 11.45 0.80 -6.68
C VAL A 36 12.53 -0.27 -6.64
N ALA A 37 12.24 -1.42 -7.25
CA ALA A 37 13.23 -2.48 -7.42
C ALA A 37 14.33 -1.97 -8.35
N ASN A 38 15.55 -1.84 -7.81
CA ASN A 38 16.74 -1.51 -8.57
C ASN A 38 17.68 -2.73 -8.54
N PRO A 39 18.18 -3.18 -9.70
CA PRO A 39 18.99 -4.40 -9.81
C PRO A 39 20.24 -4.41 -8.91
N ASP A 40 20.75 -3.25 -8.48
CA ASP A 40 21.99 -3.15 -7.71
C ASP A 40 21.81 -3.19 -6.18
N THR A 41 20.65 -2.80 -5.64
CA THR A 41 20.46 -2.67 -4.17
C THR A 41 19.18 -3.29 -3.63
N LEU A 42 18.35 -3.90 -4.48
CA LEU A 42 17.03 -4.50 -4.14
C LEU A 42 15.99 -3.51 -3.60
N VAL A 43 16.40 -2.32 -3.14
CA VAL A 43 15.56 -1.24 -2.60
C VAL A 43 16.19 0.10 -2.99
N THR A 44 15.59 0.81 -3.95
CA THR A 44 15.95 2.20 -4.26
C THR A 44 14.76 3.10 -3.97
N ILE A 45 15.05 4.26 -3.38
CA ILE A 45 14.07 5.33 -3.21
C ILE A 45 13.67 5.77 -4.63
N GLY A 46 12.40 5.57 -4.99
CA GLY A 46 11.87 6.01 -6.27
C GLY A 46 12.10 7.51 -6.49
N SER A 47 12.07 7.97 -7.74
CA SER A 47 12.17 9.40 -8.05
C SER A 47 11.15 10.20 -7.24
N LEU A 48 11.63 10.91 -6.20
CA LEU A 48 10.83 11.74 -5.29
C LEU A 48 10.14 12.90 -6.03
N THR A 49 10.53 13.16 -7.28
CA THR A 49 9.97 14.19 -8.16
C THR A 49 8.84 13.67 -9.06
N SER A 50 8.58 12.36 -9.08
CA SER A 50 7.48 11.79 -9.88
C SER A 50 6.13 11.93 -9.14
N HIS A 51 5.10 12.38 -9.85
CA HIS A 51 3.76 12.64 -9.29
C HIS A 51 3.18 11.42 -8.56
N ASN A 52 3.45 10.20 -9.06
CA ASN A 52 3.00 8.96 -8.43
C ASN A 52 3.62 8.70 -7.05
N VAL A 53 4.91 8.97 -6.86
CA VAL A 53 5.59 8.76 -5.56
C VAL A 53 5.10 9.77 -4.53
N LEU A 54 4.85 11.01 -4.97
CA LEU A 54 4.30 12.05 -4.12
C LEU A 54 2.88 11.69 -3.64
N LEU A 55 2.00 11.23 -4.54
CA LEU A 55 0.65 10.77 -4.19
C LEU A 55 0.67 9.54 -3.28
N GLY A 56 1.56 8.56 -3.56
CA GLY A 56 1.75 7.38 -2.71
C GLY A 56 2.24 7.73 -1.30
N ALA A 57 3.21 8.64 -1.19
CA ALA A 57 3.71 9.12 0.10
C ALA A 57 2.65 9.92 0.88
N LEU A 58 1.89 10.78 0.20
CA LEU A 58 0.82 11.57 0.81
C LEU A 58 -0.30 10.66 1.32
N GLY A 59 -0.73 9.67 0.51
CA GLY A 59 -1.73 8.68 0.90
C GLY A 59 -1.26 7.81 2.09
N PHE A 60 0.01 7.37 2.10
CA PHE A 60 0.59 6.65 3.24
C PHE A 60 0.62 7.52 4.50
N PHE A 61 0.98 8.79 4.37
CA PHE A 61 1.04 9.74 5.49
C PHE A 61 -0.35 9.99 6.08
N ILE A 62 -1.39 10.15 5.24
CA ILE A 62 -2.78 10.28 5.67
C ILE A 62 -3.23 9.03 6.44
N ILE A 63 -2.94 7.83 5.93
CA ILE A 63 -3.26 6.57 6.63
C ILE A 63 -2.57 6.55 8.00
N ALA A 64 -1.28 6.88 8.07
CA ALA A 64 -0.50 6.85 9.31
C ALA A 64 -1.05 7.83 10.36
N VAL A 65 -1.40 9.06 9.95
CA VAL A 65 -1.93 10.10 10.83
C VAL A 65 -3.34 9.75 11.33
N LEU A 66 -4.24 9.28 10.45
CA LEU A 66 -5.60 8.87 10.87
C LEU A 66 -5.60 7.57 11.68
N SER A 67 -4.67 6.65 11.39
CA SER A 67 -4.49 5.42 12.17
C SER A 67 -4.02 5.72 13.59
N SER A 68 -3.10 6.69 13.78
CA SER A 68 -2.67 7.13 15.12
C SER A 68 -3.83 7.72 15.96
N ARG A 69 -4.84 8.29 15.29
CA ARG A 69 -6.07 8.80 15.89
C ARG A 69 -7.11 7.70 16.20
N ASN A 70 -6.78 6.41 16.07
CA ASN A 70 -7.68 5.27 16.27
C ASN A 70 -8.96 5.29 15.43
N PHE A 71 -8.91 5.92 14.25
CA PHE A 71 -10.04 5.89 13.32
C PHE A 71 -10.05 4.57 12.55
N HIS A 72 -11.05 3.72 12.80
CA HIS A 72 -11.19 2.42 12.12
C HIS A 72 -11.34 2.57 10.60
N ALA A 73 -11.84 3.72 10.12
CA ALA A 73 -12.01 4.04 8.71
C ALA A 73 -10.80 4.76 8.07
N ALA A 74 -9.64 4.81 8.74
CA ALA A 74 -8.45 5.55 8.27
C ALA A 74 -8.02 5.20 6.84
N VAL A 75 -8.02 3.90 6.51
CA VAL A 75 -7.64 3.40 5.18
C VAL A 75 -8.65 3.86 4.13
N LEU A 76 -9.95 3.77 4.44
CA LEU A 76 -11.03 4.11 3.52
C LEU A 76 -11.05 5.61 3.21
N VAL A 77 -10.86 6.45 4.23
CA VAL A 77 -10.76 7.91 4.06
C VAL A 77 -9.53 8.27 3.22
N SER A 78 -8.38 7.64 3.47
CA SER A 78 -7.17 7.91 2.68
C SER A 78 -7.35 7.57 1.20
N ILE A 79 -7.99 6.45 0.87
CA ILE A 79 -8.26 6.08 -0.52
C ILE A 79 -9.08 7.18 -1.20
N VAL A 80 -10.18 7.61 -0.59
CA VAL A 80 -11.04 8.67 -1.14
C VAL A 80 -10.28 9.98 -1.34
N VAL A 81 -9.49 10.40 -0.35
CA VAL A 81 -8.70 11.63 -0.42
C VAL A 81 -7.62 11.53 -1.49
N THR A 82 -6.88 10.43 -1.54
CA THR A 82 -5.79 10.23 -2.51
C THR A 82 -6.35 10.13 -3.93
N THR A 83 -7.51 9.52 -4.13
CA THR A 83 -8.21 9.47 -5.43
C THR A 83 -8.71 10.86 -5.85
N LEU A 84 -9.27 11.66 -4.95
CA LEU A 84 -9.68 13.04 -5.24
C LEU A 84 -8.49 13.92 -5.63
N ILE A 85 -7.37 13.80 -4.91
CA ILE A 85 -6.14 14.54 -5.21
C ILE A 85 -5.56 14.08 -6.55
N GLY A 86 -5.52 12.77 -6.82
CA GLY A 86 -5.08 12.22 -8.10
C GLY A 86 -5.95 12.66 -9.28
N TRP A 87 -7.27 12.81 -9.05
CA TRP A 87 -8.18 13.36 -10.05
C TRP A 87 -7.92 14.84 -10.32
N MET A 88 -7.67 15.65 -9.28
CA MET A 88 -7.32 17.07 -9.44
C MET A 88 -5.95 17.31 -10.07
N LEU A 89 -4.97 16.43 -9.86
CA LEU A 89 -3.64 16.53 -10.49
C LEU A 89 -3.63 16.14 -11.99
N GLY A 90 -4.75 15.63 -12.54
CA GLY A 90 -4.89 15.39 -13.98
C GLY A 90 -4.21 14.12 -14.52
N ASP A 91 -3.60 13.30 -13.64
CA ASP A 91 -3.01 11.99 -14.01
C ASP A 91 -4.07 10.89 -14.22
N VAL A 92 -5.30 11.11 -13.76
CA VAL A 92 -6.43 10.19 -13.98
C VAL A 92 -7.14 10.57 -15.27
N LYS A 93 -6.71 9.98 -16.40
CA LYS A 93 -7.51 9.98 -17.64
C LYS A 93 -8.80 9.19 -17.38
N TYR A 94 -9.90 9.90 -17.14
CA TYR A 94 -11.25 9.33 -17.10
C TYR A 94 -11.60 8.75 -18.48
N GLY A 95 -11.44 7.44 -18.64
CA GLY A 95 -11.77 6.69 -19.86
C GLY A 95 -13.26 6.32 -19.98
N GLY A 96 -14.18 7.26 -19.68
CA GLY A 96 -15.63 7.05 -19.82
C GLY A 96 -16.24 5.91 -18.97
N LEU A 97 -17.56 5.76 -19.01
CA LEU A 97 -18.30 4.65 -18.37
C LEU A 97 -18.24 3.35 -19.20
N PHE A 98 -17.69 3.41 -20.41
CA PHE A 98 -17.57 2.34 -21.39
C PHE A 98 -16.24 2.50 -22.13
N SER A 99 -15.29 1.58 -21.91
CA SER A 99 -14.16 1.42 -22.80
C SER A 99 -14.61 0.56 -23.99
N LEU A 100 -14.54 1.09 -25.21
CA LEU A 100 -14.57 0.21 -26.39
C LEU A 100 -13.41 -0.78 -26.28
N PRO A 101 -13.64 -2.09 -26.52
CA PRO A 101 -12.61 -3.09 -26.41
C PRO A 101 -11.43 -2.68 -27.31
N PRO A 102 -10.20 -2.67 -26.80
CA PRO A 102 -9.04 -2.48 -27.64
C PRO A 102 -9.00 -3.68 -28.61
N SER A 103 -9.13 -3.40 -29.90
CA SER A 103 -8.89 -4.37 -30.97
C SER A 103 -7.45 -4.87 -30.93
#